data_AF-A0A0K2UR38-F1
#
_entry.id   AF-A0A0K2UR38-F1
#
_cell.length_a   1.000
_cell.length_b   1.000
_cell.length_c   1.000
_cell.angle_alpha   90.00
_cell.angle_beta   90.00
_cell.angle_gamma   90.00
#
_symmetry.space_group_name_H-M   'P 1'
#
loop_
_entity.id
_entity.type
_entity.pdbx_description
1 polymer ?
#
loop_
_entity_poly.entity_id
_entity_poly.type
_entity_poly.pdbx_seq_one_letter_code
_entity_poly.pdbx_strand_id
1 'polypeptide(L)'
;CLYAHSLFSFITNVQERKDSLLNPSNPRASFVITFRGEMLDSSDSAIEAMNAITCAQGHKWSSLHDKISLILFNVMGKNLVSQLNDGVRQRSRKRTSNQKDF
;
A
#
# COMPACT_ATOMS: atom_id res chain seq x y z
N CYS A 1 7.80 -4.13 5.91
CA CYS A 1 8.38 -5.01 4.87
C CYS A 1 8.91 -4.13 3.75
N LEU A 2 10.19 -4.29 3.36
CA LEU A 2 10.80 -3.49 2.28
C LEU A 2 10.06 -3.69 0.95
N TYR A 3 9.70 -4.93 0.61
CA TYR A 3 8.92 -5.23 -0.60
C TYR A 3 7.57 -4.49 -0.62
N ALA A 4 6.82 -4.55 0.48
CA ALA A 4 5.53 -3.85 0.56
C ALA A 4 5.67 -2.33 0.44
N HIS A 5 6.71 -1.76 1.03
CA HIS A 5 7.01 -0.33 0.91
C HIS A 5 7.42 0.05 -0.52
N SER A 6 8.28 -0.74 -1.17
CA SER A 6 8.71 -0.51 -2.56
C SER A 6 7.54 -0.63 -3.54
N LEU A 7 6.71 -1.67 -3.39
CA LEU A 7 5.53 -1.88 -4.24
C LEU A 7 4.50 -0.77 -4.04
N PHE A 8 4.24 -0.36 -2.80
CA PHE A 8 3.37 0.78 -2.52
C PHE A 8 3.91 2.07 -3.14
N SER A 9 5.21 2.35 -2.99
CA SER A 9 5.87 3.51 -3.60
C SER A 9 5.72 3.50 -5.12
N PHE A 10 5.95 2.35 -5.75
CA PHE A 10 5.77 2.14 -7.18
C PHE A 10 4.32 2.42 -7.63
N ILE A 11 3.34 1.83 -6.96
CA ILE A 11 1.91 2.05 -7.23
C ILE A 11 1.55 3.54 -7.11
N THR A 12 2.05 4.23 -6.07
CA THR A 12 1.76 5.65 -5.85
C THR A 12 2.52 6.61 -6.79
N ASN A 13 3.60 6.15 -7.44
CA ASN A 13 4.37 6.95 -8.39
C ASN A 13 3.76 6.95 -9.80
N VAL A 14 2.93 5.97 -10.13
CA VAL A 14 2.20 5.93 -11.41
C VAL A 14 0.81 6.53 -11.21
N GLN A 15 0.54 7.67 -11.82
CA GLN A 15 -0.68 8.45 -11.57
C GLN A 15 -1.97 7.64 -11.82
N GLU A 16 -2.04 6.85 -12.89
CA GLU A 16 -3.18 5.97 -13.20
C GLU A 16 -3.42 4.88 -12.13
N ARG A 17 -2.34 4.27 -11.64
CA ARG A 17 -2.40 3.23 -10.59
C ARG A 17 -2.74 3.84 -9.24
N LYS A 18 -2.20 5.02 -8.95
CA LYS A 18 -2.52 5.82 -7.78
C LYS A 18 -3.99 6.19 -7.76
N ASP A 19 -4.53 6.67 -8.88
CA ASP A 19 -5.96 6.99 -8.98
C ASP A 19 -6.80 5.72 -8.89
N SER A 20 -6.40 4.61 -9.51
CA SER A 20 -7.10 3.32 -9.32
C SER A 20 -7.04 2.79 -7.88
N LEU A 21 -6.02 3.15 -7.10
CA LEU A 21 -5.88 2.76 -5.70
C LEU A 21 -6.69 3.67 -4.77
N LEU A 22 -6.75 4.97 -5.06
CA LEU A 22 -7.32 6.01 -4.20
C LEU A 22 -8.74 6.45 -4.56
N ASN A 23 -9.18 6.18 -5.79
CA ASN A 23 -10.46 6.61 -6.35
C ASN A 23 -11.62 5.57 -6.34
N PRO A 24 -11.47 4.28 -5.99
CA PRO A 24 -12.62 3.38 -5.90
C PRO A 24 -13.38 3.62 -4.59
N SER A 25 -14.68 3.28 -4.58
CA SER A 25 -15.51 3.26 -3.37
C SER A 25 -14.95 2.39 -2.24
N ASN A 26 -13.95 1.54 -2.53
CA ASN A 26 -13.23 0.71 -1.56
C ASN A 26 -11.72 0.61 -1.88
N PRO A 27 -10.90 1.61 -1.48
CA PRO A 27 -9.45 1.64 -1.74
C PRO A 27 -8.69 0.47 -1.10
N ARG A 28 -9.25 -0.11 -0.03
CA ARG A 28 -8.68 -1.26 0.68
C ARG A 28 -8.76 -2.53 -0.16
N ALA A 29 -9.90 -2.78 -0.81
CA ALA A 29 -10.07 -3.93 -1.69
C ALA A 29 -9.15 -3.82 -2.92
N SER A 30 -9.09 -2.64 -3.54
CA SER A 30 -8.21 -2.39 -4.69
C SER A 30 -6.75 -2.60 -4.34
N PHE A 31 -6.30 -2.14 -3.17
CA PHE A 31 -4.93 -2.39 -2.73
C PHE A 31 -4.63 -3.89 -2.60
N VAL A 32 -5.51 -4.69 -2.00
CA VAL A 32 -5.27 -6.13 -1.84
C VAL A 32 -5.18 -6.82 -3.21
N ILE A 33 -6.08 -6.48 -4.14
CA ILE A 33 -6.09 -7.06 -5.48
C ILE A 33 -4.81 -6.69 -6.24
N THR A 34 -4.42 -5.42 -6.25
CA THR A 34 -3.20 -4.97 -6.92
C THR A 34 -1.94 -5.55 -6.27
N PHE A 35 -1.86 -5.53 -4.94
CA PHE A 35 -0.72 -6.09 -4.21
C PHE A 35 -0.55 -7.58 -4.47
N ARG A 36 -1.66 -8.33 -4.51
CA ARG A 36 -1.65 -9.76 -4.83
C ARG A 36 -1.29 -10.02 -6.29
N GLY A 37 -1.84 -9.25 -7.23
CA GLY A 37 -1.55 -9.37 -8.66
C GLY A 37 -0.07 -9.16 -8.94
N GLU A 38 0.50 -8.05 -8.48
CA GLU A 38 1.93 -7.73 -8.67
C GLU A 38 2.86 -8.74 -7.98
N MET A 39 2.44 -9.29 -6.83
CA MET A 39 3.19 -10.35 -6.16
C MET A 39 3.17 -11.65 -6.97
N LEU A 40 2.03 -12.05 -7.52
CA LEU A 40 1.91 -13.23 -8.36
C LEU A 40 2.65 -13.06 -9.70
N ASP A 41 2.59 -11.87 -10.30
CA ASP A 41 3.25 -11.55 -11.57
C ASP A 41 4.77 -11.43 -11.44
N SER A 42 5.31 -11.40 -10.22
CA SER A 42 6.76 -11.30 -9.98
C SER A 42 7.58 -12.53 -10.43
N SER A 43 6.93 -13.53 -11.05
CA SER A 43 7.54 -14.77 -11.55
C SER A 43 8.26 -15.60 -10.48
N ASP A 44 7.99 -15.30 -9.21
CA ASP A 44 8.60 -16.00 -8.10
C ASP A 44 7.85 -17.31 -7.85
N SER A 45 8.41 -18.40 -8.37
CA SER A 45 7.91 -19.77 -8.17
C SER A 45 7.66 -20.13 -6.69
N ALA A 46 8.36 -19.48 -5.75
CA ALA A 46 8.12 -19.67 -4.32
C ALA A 46 6.75 -19.10 -3.89
N ILE A 47 6.29 -18.03 -4.52
CA ILE A 47 5.00 -17.38 -4.22
C ILE A 47 3.84 -18.23 -4.74
N GLU A 48 3.97 -18.82 -5.94
CA GLU A 48 2.99 -19.77 -6.45
C GLU A 48 2.92 -21.02 -5.57
N ALA A 49 4.07 -21.60 -5.23
CA ALA A 49 4.14 -22.76 -4.34
C ALA A 49 3.53 -22.45 -2.97
N MET A 50 3.85 -21.30 -2.38
CA MET A 50 3.28 -20.87 -1.10
C MET A 50 1.76 -20.71 -1.16
N ASN A 51 1.21 -20.15 -2.24
CA ASN A 51 -0.25 -20.00 -2.38
C ASN A 51 -1.01 -21.32 -2.47
N ALA A 52 -0.35 -22.39 -2.93
CA ALA A 52 -0.90 -23.75 -2.96
C ALA A 52 -0.85 -24.44 -1.58
N ILE A 53 -0.06 -23.93 -0.62
CA ILE A 53 0.07 -24.53 0.70
C ILE A 53 -1.24 -24.42 1.47
N THR A 54 -1.68 -25.56 1.99
CA THR A 54 -2.78 -25.68 2.93
C THR A 54 -2.24 -26.26 4.24
N CYS A 55 -2.54 -25.63 5.37
CA CYS A 55 -2.07 -26.15 6.66
C CYS A 55 -2.87 -27.39 7.08
N ALA A 56 -2.39 -28.08 8.12
CA ALA A 56 -3.06 -29.28 8.66
C ALA A 56 -4.52 -29.06 9.08
N GLN A 57 -4.91 -27.81 9.34
CA GLN A 57 -6.29 -27.43 9.69
C GLN A 57 -7.15 -27.05 8.46
N GLY A 58 -6.62 -27.18 7.24
CA GLY A 58 -7.34 -26.87 6.01
C GLY A 58 -7.32 -25.39 5.59
N HIS A 59 -6.58 -24.53 6.29
CA HIS A 59 -6.46 -23.12 5.92
C HIS A 59 -5.51 -22.93 4.74
N LYS A 60 -5.97 -22.24 3.70
CA LYS A 60 -5.15 -21.85 2.55
C LYS A 60 -4.25 -20.68 2.91
N TRP A 61 -2.99 -20.75 2.51
CA TRP A 61 -2.05 -19.64 2.65
C TRP A 61 -2.56 -18.36 1.98
N SER A 62 -3.24 -18.47 0.84
CA SER A 62 -3.86 -17.34 0.14
C SER A 62 -4.83 -16.53 1.02
N SER A 63 -5.61 -17.20 1.88
CA SER A 63 -6.53 -16.53 2.81
C SER A 63 -5.79 -15.78 3.93
N LEU A 64 -4.62 -16.25 4.35
CA LEU A 64 -3.77 -15.54 5.30
C LEU A 64 -3.08 -14.35 4.62
N HIS A 65 -2.66 -14.54 3.37
CA HIS A 65 -2.03 -13.51 2.56
C HIS A 65 -2.93 -12.28 2.38
N ASP A 66 -4.24 -12.48 2.12
CA ASP A 66 -5.20 -11.38 2.05
C ASP A 66 -5.27 -10.60 3.37
N LYS A 67 -5.30 -11.30 4.52
CA LYS A 67 -5.30 -10.66 5.85
C LYS A 67 -4.02 -9.85 6.10
N ILE A 68 -2.86 -10.38 5.73
CA ILE A 68 -1.58 -9.67 5.84
C ILE A 68 -1.58 -8.43 4.93
N SER A 69 -2.06 -8.57 3.70
CA SER A 69 -2.17 -7.46 2.74
C SER A 69 -3.05 -6.33 3.28
N LEU A 70 -4.17 -6.67 3.93
CA LEU A 70 -5.05 -5.70 4.58
C LEU A 70 -4.36 -4.98 5.75
N ILE A 71 -3.55 -5.67 6.56
CA ILE A 71 -2.78 -5.05 7.64
C ILE A 71 -1.72 -4.11 7.07
N LEU A 72 -1.02 -4.53 6.00
CA LEU A 72 -0.05 -3.71 5.30
C LEU A 72 -0.69 -2.44 4.73
N PHE A 73 -1.87 -2.54 4.11
CA PHE A 73 -2.64 -1.38 3.67
C PHE A 73 -2.89 -0.40 4.82
N ASN A 74 -3.34 -0.88 5.98
CA ASN A 74 -3.64 -0.02 7.11
C ASN A 74 -2.38 0.68 7.65
N VAL A 75 -1.25 -0.02 7.71
CA VAL A 75 0.03 0.56 8.14
C VAL A 75 0.51 1.61 7.13
N MET A 76 0.49 1.29 5.83
CA MET A 76 0.95 2.19 4.79
C MET A 76 0.01 3.39 4.58
N GLY A 77 -1.30 3.17 4.67
CA GLY A 77 -2.31 4.24 4.63
C GLY A 77 -2.14 5.22 5.79
N LYS A 78 -1.90 4.72 7.02
CA LYS A 78 -1.56 5.59 8.17
C LYS A 78 -0.27 6.40 7.92
N ASN A 79 0.75 5.76 7.36
CA ASN A 79 2.00 6.45 7.01
C ASN A 79 1.78 7.50 5.92
N LEU A 80 0.99 7.21 4.89
CA LEU A 80 0.66 8.15 3.82
C LEU A 80 -0.12 9.36 4.35
N VAL A 81 -1.13 9.12 5.19
CA VAL A 81 -1.89 10.19 5.85
C VAL A 81 -0.98 11.03 6.74
N SER A 82 -0.07 10.42 7.49
CA SER A 82 0.93 11.14 8.29
C SER A 82 1.82 12.01 7.41
N GLN A 83 2.37 11.46 6.32
CA GLN A 83 3.24 12.21 5.40
C GLN A 83 2.50 13.37 4.71
N LEU A 84 1.25 13.17 4.30
CA LEU A 84 0.41 14.22 3.74
C LEU A 84 0.17 15.33 4.77
N ASN A 85 -0.16 14.96 6.02
CA ASN A 85 -0.37 15.91 7.10
C ASN A 85 0.92 16.68 7.44
N ASP A 86 2.07 16.03 7.45
CA ASP A 86 3.37 16.66 7.67
C ASP A 86 3.72 17.62 6.53
N GLY A 87 3.45 17.24 5.28
CA GLY A 87 3.61 18.11 4.12
C GLY A 87 2.71 19.35 4.17
N VAL A 88 1.45 19.21 4.59
CA VAL A 88 0.53 20.33 4.82
C VAL A 88 1.04 21.24 5.94
N ARG A 89 1.48 20.67 7.06
CA ARG A 89 2.07 21.42 8.19
C ARG A 89 3.33 22.17 7.78
N GLN A 90 4.22 21.55 7.02
CA GLN A 90 5.42 22.20 6.50
C GLN A 90 5.08 23.35 5.54
N ARG A 91 4.12 23.17 4.61
CA ARG A 91 3.66 24.25 3.72
C ARG A 91 3.02 25.40 4.49
N SER A 92 2.23 25.10 5.52
CA SER A 92 1.62 26.09 6.41
C SER A 92 2.67 26.91 7.17
N ARG A 93 3.69 26.25 7.73
CA ARG A 93 4.84 26.91 8.38
C ARG A 93 5.64 27.79 7.41
N LYS A 94 5.85 27.33 6.18
CA LYS A 94 6.56 28.09 5.15
C LYS A 94 5.79 29.36 4.72
N ARG A 95 4.46 29.27 4.60
CA ARG A 95 3.59 30.43 4.35
C ARG A 95 3.61 31.45 5.49
N THR A 96 3.57 31.00 6.74
CA THR A 96 3.60 31.90 7.91
C THR A 96 4.98 32.51 8.16
N SER A 97 6.07 31.82 7.78
CA SER A 97 7.42 32.39 7.78
C SER A 97 7.54 33.53 6.76
N ASN A 98 7.13 33.31 5.52
CA ASN A 98 7.21 34.32 4.45
C ASN A 98 6.29 35.53 4.66
N GLN A 99 5.34 35.46 5.59
CA GLN A 99 4.41 36.55 5.92
C GLN A 99 4.94 37.45 7.06
N LYS A 100 6.02 37.04 7.75
CA LYS A 100 6.67 37.86 8.79
C LYS A 100 7.80 38.75 8.25
N ASP A 101 8.15 38.59 6.99
CA ASP A 101 9.24 39.33 6.32
C ASP A 101 8.71 40.51 5.47
N PHE A 102 7.49 40.99 5.74
CA PHE A 102 6.89 42.19 5.14
C PHE A 102 6.45 43.17 6.23
#